data_AF-A0A1E7EU41-F1
#
_entry.id   AF-A0A1E7EU41-F1
#
_cell.length_a   1.000
_cell.length_b   1.000
_cell.length_c   1.000
_cell.angle_alpha   90.00
_cell.angle_beta   90.00
_cell.angle_gamma   90.00
#
_symmetry.space_group_name_H-M   'P 1'
#
loop_
_entity.id
_entity.type
_entity.pdbx_description
1 polymer ?
#
loop_
_entity_poly.entity_id
_entity_poly.type
_entity_poly.pdbx_seq_one_letter_code
_entity_poly.pdbx_strand_id
1 'polypeptide(L)'
;MKIILKKFFSPNSKPTAETFPELVDCIIWMRFVLAVFFGIWVGHEKQNRGGPNILLGLNFIAFLPILYAKTFLGADQDSYGTKLMFPGIMQGMALSMLIWFYFYTAAHPEDEAAFVSAFSKILVLTNTDSASDEGGISSQQSVEDEPQIIAEDSEF
;
A
#
# COMPACT_ATOMS: atom_id res chain seq x y z
N MET A 1 7.65 2.48 -31.51
CA MET A 1 6.54 2.73 -30.56
C MET A 1 5.13 2.58 -31.18
N LYS A 2 4.76 3.33 -32.24
CA LYS A 2 3.40 3.23 -32.84
C LYS A 2 3.01 1.82 -33.34
N ILE A 3 3.95 1.06 -33.89
CA ILE A 3 3.71 -0.32 -34.38
C ILE A 3 3.49 -1.30 -33.23
N ILE A 4 4.24 -1.14 -32.14
CA ILE A 4 4.18 -1.96 -30.92
C ILE A 4 2.81 -1.81 -30.26
N LEU A 5 2.35 -0.56 -30.09
CA LEU A 5 1.02 -0.24 -29.58
C LEU A 5 -0.08 -0.85 -30.45
N LYS A 6 0.05 -0.77 -31.79
CA LYS A 6 -0.94 -1.36 -32.69
C LYS A 6 -1.03 -2.89 -32.55
N LYS A 7 0.10 -3.57 -32.35
CA LYS A 7 0.16 -5.02 -32.05
C LYS A 7 -0.41 -5.36 -30.68
N PHE A 8 -0.23 -4.47 -29.70
CA PHE A 8 -0.76 -4.64 -28.35
C PHE A 8 -2.29 -4.46 -28.26
N PHE A 9 -2.88 -3.66 -29.16
CA PHE A 9 -4.32 -3.44 -29.26
C PHE A 9 -5.02 -4.30 -30.31
N SER A 10 -4.29 -5.14 -31.07
CA SER A 10 -4.93 -6.06 -32.02
C SER A 10 -5.49 -7.28 -31.28
N PRO A 11 -6.82 -7.46 -31.24
CA PRO A 11 -7.42 -8.58 -30.52
C PRO A 11 -7.06 -9.90 -31.18
N ASN A 12 -6.86 -10.94 -30.35
CA ASN A 12 -6.61 -12.32 -30.78
C ASN A 12 -5.40 -12.49 -31.72
N SER A 13 -4.36 -11.68 -31.53
CA SER A 13 -3.11 -11.75 -32.31
C SER A 13 -2.25 -12.97 -32.00
N LYS A 14 -2.60 -13.73 -30.94
CA LYS A 14 -1.89 -14.94 -30.47
C LYS A 14 -0.37 -14.77 -30.45
N PRO A 15 0.14 -13.75 -29.76
CA PRO A 15 1.57 -13.49 -29.74
C PRO A 15 2.31 -14.65 -29.07
N THR A 16 3.46 -15.02 -29.63
CA THR A 16 4.43 -15.98 -29.07
C THR A 16 5.74 -15.25 -28.77
N ALA A 17 6.60 -15.82 -27.91
CA ALA A 17 7.85 -15.18 -27.49
C ALA A 17 8.80 -14.85 -28.66
N GLU A 18 8.69 -15.56 -29.78
CA GLU A 18 9.45 -15.30 -31.00
C GLU A 18 8.84 -14.18 -31.86
N THR A 19 7.52 -14.04 -31.88
CA THR A 19 6.81 -13.04 -32.72
C THR A 19 6.62 -11.71 -32.02
N PHE A 20 6.55 -11.69 -30.68
CA PHE A 20 6.36 -10.46 -29.91
C PHE A 20 7.06 -10.48 -28.53
N PRO A 21 8.41 -10.51 -28.49
CA PRO A 21 9.16 -10.53 -27.23
C PRO A 21 8.91 -9.29 -26.34
N GLU A 22 8.59 -8.16 -26.98
CA GLU A 22 8.27 -6.87 -26.32
C GLU A 22 6.95 -6.90 -25.54
N LEU A 23 6.16 -7.98 -25.62
CA LEU A 23 4.92 -8.13 -24.85
C LEU A 23 5.18 -8.00 -23.34
N VAL A 24 6.30 -8.55 -22.86
CA VAL A 24 6.67 -8.50 -21.44
C VAL A 24 6.84 -7.06 -20.99
N ASP A 25 7.55 -6.24 -21.75
CA ASP A 25 7.74 -4.81 -21.45
C ASP A 25 6.42 -4.04 -21.48
N CYS A 26 5.53 -4.36 -22.43
CA CYS A 26 4.19 -3.76 -22.48
C CYS A 26 3.35 -4.09 -21.24
N ILE A 27 3.43 -5.34 -20.76
CA ILE A 27 2.75 -5.78 -19.54
C ILE A 27 3.31 -5.08 -18.29
N ILE A 28 4.64 -4.89 -18.22
CA ILE A 28 5.27 -4.12 -17.14
C ILE A 28 4.78 -2.67 -17.13
N TRP A 29 4.74 -2.02 -18.30
CA TRP A 29 4.20 -0.66 -18.40
C TRP A 29 2.73 -0.59 -18.00
N MET A 30 1.92 -1.57 -18.42
CA MET A 30 0.53 -1.63 -18.02
C MET A 30 0.38 -1.79 -16.51
N ARG A 31 1.24 -2.58 -15.85
CA ARG A 31 1.30 -2.70 -14.39
C ARG A 31 1.58 -1.36 -13.72
N PHE A 32 2.52 -0.57 -14.23
CA PHE A 32 2.80 0.76 -13.68
C PHE A 32 1.63 1.72 -13.84
N VAL A 33 0.97 1.72 -14.98
CA VAL A 33 -0.23 2.54 -15.20
C VAL A 33 -1.34 2.15 -14.21
N LEU A 34 -1.60 0.86 -14.02
CA LEU A 34 -2.57 0.37 -13.05
C LEU A 34 -2.18 0.71 -11.61
N ALA A 35 -0.89 0.63 -11.27
CA ALA A 35 -0.36 0.99 -9.96
C ALA A 35 -0.61 2.47 -9.63
N VAL A 36 -0.44 3.36 -10.61
CA VAL A 36 -0.73 4.79 -10.45
C VAL A 36 -2.22 5.01 -10.17
N PHE A 37 -3.09 4.45 -10.99
CA PHE A 37 -4.54 4.59 -10.80
C PHE A 37 -5.00 4.01 -9.46
N PHE A 38 -4.50 2.83 -9.11
CA PHE A 38 -4.85 2.17 -7.86
C PHE A 38 -4.33 2.95 -6.64
N GLY A 39 -3.08 3.43 -6.68
CA GLY A 39 -2.52 4.25 -5.61
C GLY A 39 -3.29 5.55 -5.37
N ILE A 40 -3.70 6.24 -6.44
CA ILE A 40 -4.53 7.45 -6.35
C ILE A 40 -5.89 7.12 -5.73
N TRP A 41 -6.56 6.08 -6.24
CA TRP A 41 -7.86 5.64 -5.69
C TRP A 41 -7.77 5.40 -4.19
N VAL A 42 -6.84 4.55 -3.77
CA VAL A 42 -6.70 4.15 -2.36
C VAL A 42 -6.25 5.32 -1.48
N GLY A 43 -5.44 6.25 -2.01
CA GLY A 43 -5.04 7.46 -1.29
C GLY A 43 -6.20 8.39 -0.92
N HIS A 44 -7.27 8.41 -1.72
CA HIS A 44 -8.47 9.21 -1.44
C HIS A 44 -9.52 8.47 -0.61
N GLU A 45 -9.39 7.16 -0.44
CA GLU A 45 -10.34 6.34 0.31
C GLU A 45 -10.19 6.61 1.82
N LYS A 46 -11.26 7.11 2.46
CA LYS A 46 -11.23 7.44 3.90
C LYS A 46 -11.56 6.24 4.80
N GLN A 47 -12.31 5.28 4.28
CA GLN A 47 -13.06 4.32 5.10
C GLN A 47 -12.36 2.96 5.26
N ASN A 48 -11.62 2.52 4.24
CA ASN A 48 -10.86 1.27 4.27
C ASN A 48 -9.37 1.60 4.41
N ARG A 49 -8.86 1.62 5.65
CA ARG A 49 -7.44 1.89 5.94
C ARG A 49 -6.76 0.57 6.29
N GLY A 50 -5.82 0.10 5.45
CA GLY A 50 -4.87 -0.97 5.84
C GLY A 50 -4.76 -2.17 4.89
N GLY A 51 -4.45 -3.33 5.47
CA GLY A 51 -4.02 -4.56 4.78
C GLY A 51 -4.91 -5.07 3.64
N PRO A 52 -6.26 -4.96 3.71
CA PRO A 52 -7.14 -5.40 2.61
C PRO A 52 -6.85 -4.68 1.27
N ASN A 53 -6.50 -3.39 1.30
CA ASN A 53 -6.19 -2.64 0.08
C ASN A 53 -4.88 -3.10 -0.56
N ILE A 54 -3.92 -3.57 0.25
CA ILE A 54 -2.66 -4.13 -0.27
C ILE A 54 -2.93 -5.43 -1.00
N LEU A 55 -3.76 -6.31 -0.42
CA LEU A 55 -4.16 -7.57 -1.07
C LEU A 55 -4.98 -7.33 -2.33
N LEU A 56 -5.86 -6.32 -2.32
CA LEU A 56 -6.61 -5.91 -3.50
C LEU A 56 -5.70 -5.34 -4.58
N GLY A 57 -4.73 -4.49 -4.21
CA GLY A 57 -3.74 -3.91 -5.12
C GLY A 57 -2.85 -4.97 -5.75
N LEU A 58 -2.41 -5.95 -4.96
CA LEU A 58 -1.66 -7.10 -5.47
C LEU A 58 -2.48 -7.86 -6.50
N ASN A 59 -3.76 -8.12 -6.22
CA ASN A 59 -4.61 -8.81 -7.17
C ASN A 59 -4.79 -8.00 -8.46
N PHE A 60 -5.03 -6.69 -8.34
CA PHE A 60 -5.26 -5.81 -9.46
C PHE A 60 -4.04 -5.66 -10.36
N ILE A 61 -2.85 -5.45 -9.78
CA ILE A 61 -1.59 -5.26 -10.51
C ILE A 61 -1.07 -6.60 -11.06
N ALA A 62 -1.23 -7.71 -10.34
CA ALA A 62 -0.73 -9.01 -10.77
C ALA A 62 -1.64 -9.66 -11.82
N PHE A 63 -2.96 -9.75 -11.56
CA PHE A 63 -3.88 -10.55 -12.38
C PHE A 63 -4.47 -9.81 -13.57
N LEU A 64 -4.80 -8.52 -13.45
CA LEU A 64 -5.47 -7.80 -14.54
C LEU A 64 -4.62 -7.79 -15.83
N PRO A 65 -3.29 -7.60 -15.77
CA PRO A 65 -2.45 -7.68 -16.96
C PRO A 65 -2.34 -9.07 -17.58
N ILE A 66 -2.34 -10.10 -16.74
CA ILE A 66 -2.30 -11.48 -17.21
C ILE A 66 -3.63 -11.87 -17.85
N LEU A 67 -4.74 -11.41 -17.26
CA LEU A 67 -6.06 -11.59 -17.81
C LEU A 67 -6.16 -10.92 -19.19
N TYR A 68 -5.71 -9.67 -19.32
CA TYR A 68 -5.64 -8.98 -20.60
C TYR A 68 -4.82 -9.75 -21.64
N ALA A 69 -3.61 -10.21 -21.29
CA ALA A 69 -2.77 -10.99 -22.20
C ALA A 69 -3.45 -12.30 -22.64
N LYS A 70 -4.14 -12.98 -21.73
CA LYS A 70 -4.79 -14.26 -22.00
C LYS A 70 -6.09 -14.12 -22.79
N THR A 71 -7.00 -13.24 -22.35
CA THR A 71 -8.36 -13.16 -22.90
C THR A 71 -8.46 -12.23 -24.10
N PHE A 72 -7.73 -11.12 -24.11
CA PHE A 72 -7.82 -10.13 -25.18
C PHE A 72 -6.83 -10.40 -26.31
N LEU A 73 -5.56 -10.66 -25.97
CA LEU A 73 -4.51 -10.95 -26.96
C LEU A 73 -4.49 -12.42 -27.39
N GLY A 74 -5.03 -13.33 -26.56
CA GLY A 74 -4.92 -14.77 -26.79
C GLY A 74 -3.47 -15.26 -26.73
N ALA A 75 -2.63 -14.60 -25.92
CA ALA A 75 -1.20 -14.89 -25.84
C ALA A 75 -0.95 -16.33 -25.37
N ASP A 76 0.00 -16.99 -26.03
CA ASP A 76 0.45 -18.32 -25.62
C ASP A 76 1.35 -18.20 -24.39
N GLN A 77 0.79 -18.40 -23.20
CA GLN A 77 1.51 -18.25 -21.94
C GLN A 77 2.67 -19.25 -21.81
N ASP A 78 2.57 -20.42 -22.45
CA ASP A 78 3.59 -21.46 -22.39
C ASP A 78 4.86 -21.02 -23.14
N SER A 79 4.70 -20.25 -24.22
CA SER A 79 5.79 -19.67 -24.99
C SER A 79 6.62 -18.64 -24.20
N TYR A 80 5.99 -17.86 -23.32
CA TYR A 80 6.69 -16.84 -22.51
C TYR A 80 7.14 -17.35 -21.13
N GLY A 81 6.53 -18.42 -20.63
CA GLY A 81 6.82 -18.98 -19.31
C GLY A 81 6.65 -17.97 -18.16
N THR A 82 7.51 -18.07 -17.15
CA THR A 82 7.46 -17.22 -15.94
C THR A 82 7.76 -15.74 -16.21
N LYS A 83 8.35 -15.42 -17.38
CA LYS A 83 8.69 -14.05 -17.78
C LYS A 83 7.47 -13.19 -18.09
N LEU A 84 6.31 -13.78 -18.35
CA LEU A 84 5.08 -12.99 -18.49
C LEU A 84 4.39 -12.76 -17.15
N MET A 85 4.49 -13.72 -16.22
CA MET A 85 3.75 -13.69 -14.95
C MET A 85 4.33 -12.73 -13.93
N PHE A 86 5.64 -12.81 -13.64
CA PHE A 86 6.23 -12.13 -12.48
C PHE A 86 6.82 -10.73 -12.70
N PRO A 87 7.37 -10.39 -13.88
CA PRO A 87 8.10 -9.13 -14.03
C PRO A 87 7.27 -7.88 -13.76
N GLY A 88 7.80 -6.98 -12.93
CA GLY A 88 7.13 -5.70 -12.65
C GLY A 88 6.04 -5.75 -11.59
N ILE A 89 5.70 -6.90 -11.00
CA ILE A 89 4.73 -6.94 -9.88
C ILE A 89 5.29 -6.20 -8.66
N MET A 90 6.49 -6.55 -8.22
CA MET A 90 7.08 -5.92 -7.02
C MET A 90 7.32 -4.42 -7.23
N GLN A 91 7.82 -4.04 -8.40
CA GLN A 91 8.04 -2.64 -8.76
C GLN A 91 6.71 -1.88 -8.86
N GLY A 92 5.67 -2.49 -9.46
CA GLY A 92 4.33 -1.91 -9.55
C GLY A 92 3.68 -1.75 -8.18
N MET A 93 3.80 -2.75 -7.30
CA MET A 93 3.31 -2.67 -5.92
C MET A 93 4.02 -1.57 -5.12
N ALA A 94 5.36 -1.48 -5.24
CA ALA A 94 6.13 -0.43 -4.59
C ALA A 94 5.70 0.97 -5.08
N LEU A 95 5.52 1.13 -6.39
CA LEU A 95 5.01 2.38 -6.98
C LEU A 95 3.61 2.72 -6.48
N SER A 96 2.72 1.74 -6.44
CA SER A 96 1.36 1.91 -5.92
C SER A 96 1.36 2.33 -4.45
N MET A 97 2.21 1.73 -3.62
CA MET A 97 2.37 2.11 -2.21
C MET A 97 2.92 3.52 -2.07
N LEU A 98 3.93 3.90 -2.86
CA LEU A 98 4.50 5.24 -2.84
C LEU A 98 3.44 6.31 -3.15
N ILE A 99 2.65 6.08 -4.21
CA ILE A 99 1.57 6.98 -4.61
C ILE A 99 0.48 7.01 -3.54
N TRP A 100 0.09 5.85 -3.02
CA TRP A 100 -0.87 5.77 -1.92
C TRP A 100 -0.41 6.61 -0.72
N PHE A 101 0.83 6.43 -0.25
CA PHE A 101 1.35 7.20 0.88
C PHE A 101 1.35 8.70 0.60
N TYR A 102 1.79 9.11 -0.59
CA TYR A 102 1.78 10.52 -0.98
C TYR A 102 0.37 11.14 -0.90
N PHE A 103 -0.63 10.50 -1.52
CA PHE A 103 -2.01 11.00 -1.51
C PHE A 103 -2.67 10.86 -0.13
N TYR A 104 -2.34 9.81 0.62
CA TYR A 104 -2.85 9.60 1.97
C TYR A 104 -2.38 10.70 2.92
N THR A 105 -1.08 11.02 2.92
CA THR A 105 -0.50 12.10 3.74
C THR A 105 -1.12 13.45 3.36
N ALA A 106 -1.31 13.72 2.07
CA ALA A 106 -1.96 14.95 1.62
C ALA A 106 -3.44 15.05 2.05
N ALA A 107 -4.15 13.92 2.13
CA ALA A 107 -5.58 13.89 2.45
C ALA A 107 -5.91 13.80 3.94
N HIS A 108 -4.94 13.43 4.79
CA HIS A 108 -5.14 13.17 6.22
C HIS A 108 -4.09 13.88 7.10
N PRO A 109 -4.06 15.23 7.12
CA PRO A 109 -3.11 15.99 7.93
C PRO A 109 -3.27 15.75 9.45
N GLU A 110 -4.46 15.36 9.90
CA GLU A 110 -4.73 15.02 11.30
C GLU A 110 -3.96 13.77 11.77
N ASP A 111 -3.79 12.78 10.90
CA ASP A 111 -3.07 11.54 11.21
C ASP A 111 -1.56 11.80 11.26
N GLU A 112 -1.06 12.74 10.46
CA GLU A 112 0.34 13.18 10.49
C GLU A 112 0.69 13.82 11.84
N ALA A 113 -0.16 14.73 12.35
CA ALA A 113 0.04 15.36 13.65
C ALA A 113 0.02 14.33 14.79
N ALA A 114 -0.89 13.36 14.73
CA ALA A 114 -0.96 12.26 15.69
C ALA A 114 0.30 11.39 15.66
N PHE A 115 0.81 11.04 14.47
CA PHE A 115 2.03 10.26 14.30
C PHE A 115 3.26 10.98 14.86
N VAL A 116 3.45 12.26 14.55
CA VAL A 116 4.57 13.07 15.08
C VAL A 116 4.52 13.08 16.61
N SER A 117 3.34 13.30 17.19
CA SER A 117 3.19 13.31 18.65
C SER A 117 3.52 11.96 19.30
N ALA A 118 3.12 10.84 18.68
CA ALA A 118 3.40 9.50 19.17
C ALA A 118 4.89 9.16 19.05
N PHE A 119 5.52 9.52 17.93
CA PHE A 119 6.94 9.29 17.70
C PHE A 119 7.81 10.10 18.68
N SER A 120 7.47 11.36 18.92
CA SER A 120 8.13 12.18 19.94
C SER A 120 8.01 11.57 21.34
N LYS A 121 6.84 11.04 21.71
CA LYS A 121 6.64 10.35 23.00
C LYS A 121 7.53 9.11 23.14
N ILE A 122 7.63 8.28 22.09
CA ILE A 122 8.50 7.09 22.08
C ILE A 122 9.97 7.48 22.24
N LEU A 123 10.42 8.53 21.56
CA LEU A 123 11.80 9.00 21.62
C LEU A 123 12.15 9.55 23.02
N VAL A 124 11.24 10.27 23.66
CA VAL A 124 11.40 10.75 25.04
C VAL A 124 11.49 9.56 26.01
N LEU A 125 10.60 8.56 25.89
CA LEU A 125 10.64 7.37 26.74
C LEU A 125 11.94 6.58 26.57
N THR A 126 12.41 6.40 25.34
CA THR A 126 13.67 5.70 25.05
C THR A 126 14.88 6.41 25.65
N ASN A 127 14.91 7.75 25.61
CA ASN A 127 15.98 8.54 26.23
C ASN A 127 15.88 8.60 27.76
N THR A 128 14.67 8.49 28.33
CA THR A 128 14.46 8.47 29.77
C THR A 128 14.85 7.13 30.37
N ASP A 129 14.50 6.02 29.69
CA ASP A 129 14.89 4.66 30.09
C ASP A 129 16.41 4.44 29.98
N SER A 130 17.08 5.12 29.03
CA SER A 130 18.55 5.07 28.89
C SER A 130 19.29 5.90 29.96
N ALA A 131 18.59 6.77 30.69
CA ALA A 131 19.17 7.61 31.74
C ALA A 131 18.89 7.09 33.16
N SER A 132 18.07 6.04 33.32
CA SER A 132 17.64 5.52 34.61
C SER A 132 18.39 4.28 35.12
N ASP A 133 19.47 3.84 34.46
CA ASP A 133 20.26 2.68 34.91
C ASP A 133 21.53 3.05 35.71
N GLU A 134 21.56 4.25 36.28
CA GLU A 134 22.49 4.58 37.38
C GLU A 134 21.75 5.24 38.56
N GLY A 135 21.30 4.39 39.49
CA GLY A 135 21.32 4.72 40.92
C GLY A 135 20.03 5.19 41.59
N GLY A 136 19.50 4.34 42.48
CA GLY A 136 19.09 4.77 43.82
C GLY A 136 17.62 5.15 44.04
N ILE A 137 16.96 4.30 44.84
CA ILE A 137 15.70 4.53 45.55
C ILE A 137 15.66 5.90 46.27
N SER A 138 14.61 6.71 46.08
CA SER A 138 13.64 7.08 47.15
C SER A 138 12.60 8.13 46.73
N SER A 139 11.40 7.97 47.33
CA SER A 139 10.47 9.03 47.77
C SER A 139 9.38 9.55 46.81
N GLN A 140 8.20 8.96 46.99
CA GLN A 140 6.85 9.58 47.04
C GLN A 140 6.71 11.06 46.63
N GLN A 141 5.83 11.33 45.66
CA GLN A 141 4.85 12.42 45.82
C GLN A 141 3.56 12.16 45.01
N SER A 142 2.47 12.18 45.75
CA SER A 142 1.04 12.01 45.44
C SER A 142 0.47 13.03 44.45
N VAL A 143 -0.42 12.60 43.54
CA VAL A 143 -1.73 13.22 43.26
C VAL A 143 -2.67 12.13 42.74
N GLU A 144 -3.54 11.62 43.60
CA GLU A 144 -4.79 10.96 43.21
C GLU A 144 -5.79 12.07 42.85
N ASP A 145 -6.29 12.07 41.61
CA ASP A 145 -7.47 12.83 41.21
C ASP A 145 -8.45 11.83 40.57
N GLU A 146 -9.24 11.15 41.40
CA GLU A 146 -10.47 10.49 41.00
C GLU A 146 -11.61 11.52 40.94
N PRO A 147 -12.31 11.70 39.81
CA PRO A 147 -13.57 12.43 39.83
C PRO A 147 -14.69 11.56 40.42
N GLN A 148 -15.19 11.97 41.58
CA GLN A 148 -16.39 11.46 42.23
C GLN A 148 -17.60 11.52 41.30
N ILE A 149 -18.16 10.35 40.95
CA ILE A 149 -19.52 10.26 40.42
C ILE A 149 -20.45 10.01 41.61
N ILE A 150 -21.14 11.07 42.02
CA ILE A 150 -22.25 11.01 42.98
C ILE A 150 -23.40 10.28 42.27
N ALA A 151 -23.60 9.00 42.60
CA ALA A 151 -24.87 8.33 42.37
C ALA A 151 -25.72 8.56 43.63
N GLU A 152 -26.68 9.48 43.53
CA GLU A 152 -27.77 9.57 44.50
C GLU A 152 -28.61 8.29 44.43
N ASP A 153 -28.57 7.51 45.51
CA ASP A 153 -29.52 6.44 45.76
C ASP A 153 -30.87 7.03 46.22
N SER A 154 -31.91 6.61 45.53
CA SER A 154 -33.13 6.03 46.12
C SER A 154 -34.17 6.92 46.84
N GLU A 155 -35.43 6.62 46.47
CA GLU A 155 -36.67 6.67 47.26
C GLU A 155 -37.64 7.89 47.15
N PHE A 156 -38.83 7.53 46.63
CA PHE A 156 -40.14 8.21 46.50
C PHE A 156 -40.43 9.09 45.28
#